data_AF-A0A4U9VJU4-F1
#
_entry.id   AF-A0A4U9VJU4-F1
#
_cell.length_a   1.000
_cell.length_b   1.000
_cell.length_c   1.000
_cell.angle_alpha   90.00
_cell.angle_beta   90.00
_cell.angle_gamma   90.00
#
_symmetry.space_group_name_H-M   'P 1'
#
loop_
_entity.id
_entity.type
_entity.pdbx_description
1 polymer ?
#
loop_
_entity_poly.entity_id
_entity_poly.type
_entity_poly.pdbx_seq_one_letter_code
_entity_poly.pdbx_strand_id
1 'polypeptide(L)'
;MIITQNGYTLYTTTVSPGPFEINDLYPTSYGGELTVQVEEANGQVRTFTVPYASVTQMLRPGISRYEVAAGKVNSDGLANKPEFGSLTYQLGLSNFITGYTGATASKGYLSALLGGAMNTFIGALSLDVTQAKTRLPGQHPRSGQSYRIGFSQMYPETQTSFSVAAYRYSTDGFLSLNDAVQLARSGTA
;
A
#
# COMPACT_ATOMS: atom_id res chain seq x y z
N MET A 1 2.35 17.77 -16.11
CA MET A 1 2.33 17.08 -14.80
C MET A 1 2.14 15.58 -15.03
N ILE A 2 2.90 14.77 -14.28
CA ILE A 2 2.88 13.31 -14.36
C ILE A 2 2.68 12.77 -12.94
N ILE A 3 1.75 11.83 -12.76
CA ILE A 3 1.54 11.12 -11.49
C ILE A 3 1.95 9.67 -11.70
N THR A 4 2.85 9.18 -10.86
CA THR A 4 3.36 7.81 -10.91
C THR A 4 3.15 7.10 -9.58
N GLN A 5 2.96 5.78 -9.62
CA GLN A 5 2.91 4.91 -8.45
C GLN A 5 3.70 3.64 -8.74
N ASN A 6 4.63 3.28 -7.85
CA ASN A 6 5.51 2.11 -8.03
C ASN A 6 6.21 2.06 -9.41
N GLY A 7 6.56 3.23 -9.97
CA GLY A 7 7.19 3.36 -11.28
C GLY A 7 6.23 3.35 -12.49
N TYR A 8 4.94 3.09 -12.28
CA TYR A 8 3.94 3.13 -13.36
C TYR A 8 3.27 4.50 -13.41
N THR A 9 3.21 5.10 -14.60
CA THR A 9 2.45 6.35 -14.84
C THR A 9 0.96 6.07 -14.74
N LEU A 10 0.32 6.63 -13.72
CA LEU A 10 -1.12 6.52 -13.51
C LEU A 10 -1.89 7.62 -14.26
N TYR A 11 -1.29 8.80 -14.38
CA TYR A 11 -1.97 9.96 -14.93
C TYR A 11 -0.96 10.93 -15.54
N THR A 12 -1.32 11.58 -16.65
CA THR A 12 -0.51 12.61 -17.30
C THR A 12 -1.44 13.66 -17.85
N THR A 13 -1.23 14.91 -17.44
CA THR A 13 -2.00 16.06 -17.94
C THR A 13 -1.19 17.35 -17.92
N THR A 14 -1.66 18.34 -18.68
CA THR A 14 -1.19 19.73 -18.59
C THR A 14 -2.09 20.51 -17.64
N VAL A 15 -1.51 21.25 -16.69
CA VAL A 15 -2.25 22.11 -15.75
C VAL A 15 -1.89 23.57 -16.01
N SER A 16 -2.86 24.47 -15.84
CA SER A 16 -2.65 25.91 -15.97
C SER A 16 -1.84 26.47 -14.78
N PRO A 17 -1.19 27.63 -14.92
CA PRO A 17 -0.55 28.30 -13.80
C PRO A 17 -1.55 28.66 -12.70
N GLY A 18 -1.25 28.29 -11.45
CA GLY A 18 -2.09 28.54 -10.28
C GLY A 18 -2.43 27.26 -9.50
N PRO A 19 -3.29 27.35 -8.47
CA PRO A 19 -3.83 26.17 -7.80
C PRO A 19 -4.60 25.29 -8.79
N PHE A 20 -4.44 23.98 -8.68
CA PHE A 20 -5.13 22.99 -9.51
C PHE A 20 -5.65 21.86 -8.64
N GLU A 21 -6.70 21.19 -9.12
CA GLU A 21 -7.31 20.02 -8.51
C GLU A 21 -7.36 18.88 -9.53
N ILE A 22 -7.07 17.66 -9.07
CA ILE A 22 -7.22 16.44 -9.86
C ILE A 22 -8.21 15.55 -9.13
N ASN A 23 -9.40 15.39 -9.72
CA ASN A 23 -10.53 14.65 -9.14
C ASN A 23 -10.89 13.38 -9.94
N ASP A 24 -10.15 13.08 -11.00
CA ASP A 24 -10.38 11.98 -11.95
C ASP A 24 -9.29 10.89 -11.88
N LEU A 25 -8.50 10.86 -10.81
CA LEU A 25 -7.51 9.81 -10.60
C LEU A 25 -8.21 8.50 -10.21
N TYR A 26 -8.03 7.45 -11.03
CA TYR A 26 -8.58 6.13 -10.71
C TYR A 26 -7.98 5.60 -9.41
N PRO A 27 -8.82 5.19 -8.43
CA PRO A 27 -8.32 4.64 -7.18
C PRO A 27 -7.60 3.33 -7.46
N THR A 28 -6.30 3.26 -7.16
CA THR A 28 -5.61 1.98 -7.12
C THR A 28 -6.02 1.29 -5.83
N SER A 29 -6.49 0.04 -5.92
CA SER A 29 -7.06 -0.73 -4.80
C SER A 29 -6.08 -0.95 -3.64
N TYR A 30 -4.79 -0.71 -3.88
CA TYR A 30 -3.72 -0.79 -2.91
C TYR A 30 -3.25 0.63 -2.58
N GLY A 31 -3.45 1.02 -1.31
CA GLY A 31 -2.85 2.24 -0.75
C GLY A 31 -1.35 2.31 -1.04
N GLY A 32 -0.76 3.50 -0.97
CA GLY A 32 0.66 3.66 -1.28
C GLY A 32 1.10 5.11 -1.34
N GLU A 33 2.15 5.39 -2.10
CA GLU A 33 2.64 6.74 -2.34
C GLU A 33 2.48 7.09 -3.82
N LEU A 34 1.98 8.27 -4.09
CA LEU A 34 1.90 8.85 -5.44
C LEU A 34 3.04 9.85 -5.57
N THR A 35 3.94 9.62 -6.53
CA THR A 35 4.96 10.61 -6.87
C THR A 35 4.41 11.52 -7.95
N VAL A 36 4.25 12.79 -7.62
CA VAL A 36 3.74 13.83 -8.51
C VAL A 36 4.92 14.66 -9.01
N GLN A 37 5.04 14.76 -10.33
CA GLN A 37 6.03 15.60 -11.01
C GLN A 37 5.32 16.70 -11.80
N VAL A 38 5.62 17.95 -11.47
CA VAL A 38 5.12 19.13 -12.17
C VAL A 38 6.30 19.77 -12.90
N GLU A 39 6.32 19.62 -14.21
CA GLU A 39 7.24 20.34 -15.09
C GLU A 39 6.62 21.70 -15.44
N GLU A 40 7.33 22.78 -15.10
CA GLU A 40 6.98 24.15 -15.42
C GLU A 40 7.45 24.54 -16.83
N ALA A 41 6.86 25.59 -17.41
CA ALA A 41 7.23 26.08 -18.75
C ALA A 41 8.70 26.54 -18.87
N ASN A 42 9.36 26.82 -17.74
CA ASN A 42 10.78 27.18 -17.66
C ASN A 42 11.71 25.95 -17.59
N GLY A 43 11.16 24.72 -17.66
CA GLY A 43 11.88 23.46 -17.55
C GLY A 43 12.19 23.01 -16.11
N GLN A 44 11.75 23.75 -15.07
CA GLN A 44 11.89 23.30 -13.69
C GLN A 44 10.91 22.17 -13.38
N VAL A 45 11.40 21.10 -12.78
CA VAL A 45 10.56 19.97 -12.34
C VAL A 45 10.44 19.99 -10.82
N ARG A 46 9.21 20.18 -10.32
CA ARG A 46 8.89 20.02 -8.90
C ARG A 46 8.37 18.61 -8.66
N THR A 47 9.02 17.87 -7.76
CA THR A 47 8.59 16.53 -7.38
C THR A 47 8.15 16.53 -5.92
N PHE A 48 6.98 15.98 -5.64
CA PHE A 48 6.50 15.76 -4.28
C PHE A 48 5.70 14.46 -4.20
N THR A 49 5.64 13.89 -3.00
CA THR A 49 4.96 12.61 -2.75
C THR A 49 3.67 12.85 -1.98
N VAL A 50 2.57 12.30 -2.50
CA VAL A 50 1.26 12.33 -1.84
C VAL A 50 0.94 10.92 -1.33
N PRO A 51 0.80 10.71 0.00
CA PRO A 51 0.36 9.43 0.52
C PRO A 51 -1.10 9.17 0.12
N TYR A 52 -1.35 8.01 -0.47
CA TYR A 52 -2.67 7.53 -0.86
C TYR A 52 -3.18 6.50 0.17
N ALA A 53 -4.21 6.90 0.92
CA ALA A 53 -4.82 6.08 1.95
C ALA A 53 -5.84 5.10 1.32
N SER A 54 -5.65 3.79 1.51
CA SER A 54 -6.72 2.84 1.17
C SER A 54 -7.82 2.92 2.22
N VAL A 55 -9.08 3.01 1.77
CA VAL A 55 -10.25 2.98 2.65
C VAL A 55 -10.29 1.66 3.42
N THR A 56 -10.61 1.74 4.72
CA THR A 56 -10.86 0.57 5.57
C THR A 56 -12.08 -0.19 5.05
N GLN A 57 -11.87 -1.31 4.37
CA GLN A 57 -12.96 -2.10 3.79
C GLN A 57 -13.57 -3.05 4.83
N MET A 58 -14.58 -2.56 5.55
CA MET A 58 -15.36 -3.41 6.46
C MET A 58 -16.37 -4.26 5.68
N LEU A 59 -16.63 -5.45 6.21
CA LEU A 59 -17.58 -6.42 5.69
C LEU A 59 -18.75 -6.57 6.65
N ARG A 60 -19.95 -6.82 6.09
CA ARG A 60 -21.12 -7.20 6.90
C ARG A 60 -20.88 -8.53 7.62
N PRO A 61 -21.52 -8.77 8.77
CA PRO A 61 -21.41 -10.04 9.49
C PRO A 61 -21.65 -11.24 8.57
N GLY A 62 -20.76 -12.24 8.64
CA GLY A 62 -20.84 -13.47 7.86
C GLY A 62 -20.35 -13.36 6.42
N ILE A 63 -20.01 -12.16 5.93
CA ILE A 63 -19.40 -11.98 4.61
C ILE A 63 -17.88 -12.14 4.74
N SER A 64 -17.33 -13.01 3.91
CA SER A 64 -15.88 -13.19 3.76
C SER A 64 -15.40 -12.74 2.38
N ARG A 65 -14.22 -12.14 2.32
CA ARG A 65 -13.50 -11.87 1.07
C ARG A 65 -12.14 -12.56 1.15
N TYR A 66 -11.74 -13.22 0.07
CA TYR A 66 -10.42 -13.80 -0.05
C TYR A 66 -9.78 -13.38 -1.36
N GLU A 67 -8.46 -13.24 -1.34
CA GLU A 67 -7.67 -12.96 -2.53
C GLU A 67 -6.46 -13.88 -2.52
N VAL A 68 -6.23 -14.54 -3.65
CA VAL A 68 -5.08 -15.43 -3.84
C VAL A 68 -4.40 -15.02 -5.13
N ALA A 69 -3.10 -14.80 -5.07
CA ALA A 69 -2.29 -14.48 -6.23
C ALA A 69 -1.01 -15.30 -6.20
N ALA A 70 -0.54 -15.70 -7.38
CA ALA A 70 0.76 -16.33 -7.57
C ALA A 70 1.32 -15.88 -8.92
N GLY A 71 2.62 -15.65 -8.98
CA GLY A 71 3.24 -15.16 -10.20
C GLY A 71 4.69 -14.76 -9.97
N LYS A 72 5.20 -13.83 -10.79
CA LYS A 72 6.54 -13.28 -10.66
C LYS A 72 6.47 -11.80 -10.35
N VAL A 73 7.36 -11.33 -9.48
CA VAL A 73 7.45 -9.90 -9.15
C VAL A 73 7.93 -9.15 -10.38
N ASN A 74 7.09 -8.23 -10.89
CA ASN A 74 7.41 -7.41 -12.04
C ASN A 74 7.77 -5.99 -11.59
N SER A 75 9.06 -5.71 -11.50
CA SER A 75 9.58 -4.36 -11.24
C SER A 75 10.77 -4.09 -12.16
N ASP A 76 10.87 -2.86 -12.66
CA ASP A 76 11.87 -2.47 -13.64
C ASP A 76 13.29 -2.61 -13.09
N GLY A 77 14.19 -3.14 -13.93
CA GLY A 77 15.60 -3.34 -13.56
C GLY A 77 15.90 -4.59 -12.72
N LEU A 78 14.97 -5.56 -12.63
CA LEU A 78 15.23 -6.90 -12.09
C LEU A 78 15.71 -7.86 -13.18
N ALA A 79 16.97 -8.29 -13.09
CA ALA A 79 17.54 -9.31 -13.99
C ALA A 79 16.90 -10.70 -13.77
N ASN A 80 16.47 -11.00 -12.55
CA ASN A 80 15.73 -12.22 -12.21
C ASN A 80 14.46 -11.83 -11.45
N LYS A 81 13.29 -12.22 -11.97
CA LYS A 81 11.98 -11.91 -11.38
C LYS A 81 11.57 -13.04 -10.44
N PRO A 82 11.69 -12.88 -9.11
CA PRO A 82 11.38 -13.96 -8.19
C PRO A 82 9.90 -14.30 -8.22
N GLU A 83 9.60 -15.58 -8.08
CA GLU A 83 8.23 -16.04 -7.91
C GLU A 83 7.69 -15.64 -6.54
N PHE A 84 6.42 -15.30 -6.49
CA PHE A 84 5.72 -14.97 -5.25
C PHE A 84 4.35 -15.65 -5.22
N GLY A 85 3.85 -15.85 -4.00
CA GLY A 85 2.47 -16.19 -3.72
C GLY A 85 1.96 -15.33 -2.58
N SER A 86 0.72 -14.87 -2.67
CA SER A 86 0.03 -14.15 -1.60
C SER A 86 -1.37 -14.67 -1.39
N LEU A 87 -1.79 -14.69 -0.14
CA LEU A 87 -3.13 -15.02 0.30
C LEU A 87 -3.58 -13.94 1.27
N THR A 88 -4.76 -13.38 1.06
CA THR A 88 -5.43 -12.55 2.07
C THR A 88 -6.83 -13.07 2.31
N TYR A 89 -7.29 -12.94 3.55
CA TYR A 89 -8.60 -13.36 4.00
C TYR A 89 -9.17 -12.30 4.94
N GLN A 90 -10.39 -11.88 4.67
CA GLN A 90 -11.15 -10.90 5.45
C GLN A 90 -12.50 -11.48 5.81
N LEU A 91 -12.97 -11.22 7.03
CA LEU A 91 -14.24 -11.74 7.53
C LEU A 91 -14.94 -10.66 8.35
N GLY A 92 -16.19 -10.36 7.98
CA GLY A 92 -17.10 -9.56 8.80
C GLY A 92 -17.54 -10.37 10.02
N LEU A 93 -17.01 -10.04 11.18
CA LEU A 93 -17.32 -10.71 12.44
C LEU A 93 -18.63 -10.19 13.03
N SER A 94 -18.89 -8.89 12.88
CA SER A 94 -20.12 -8.24 13.36
C SER A 94 -20.44 -7.01 12.51
N ASN A 95 -21.53 -6.30 12.85
CA ASN A 95 -21.89 -5.04 12.18
C ASN A 95 -20.87 -3.92 12.42
N PHE A 96 -19.97 -4.12 13.38
CA PHE A 96 -19.00 -3.13 13.80
C PHE A 96 -17.56 -3.63 13.69
N ILE A 97 -17.32 -4.90 13.37
CA ILE A 97 -15.96 -5.48 13.39
C ILE A 97 -15.74 -6.35 12.16
N THR A 98 -14.63 -6.11 11.47
CA THR A 98 -14.10 -6.97 10.41
C THR A 98 -12.68 -7.36 10.77
N GLY A 99 -12.39 -8.65 10.78
CA GLY A 99 -11.03 -9.16 10.96
C GLY A 99 -10.40 -9.46 9.60
N TYR A 100 -9.09 -9.31 9.47
CA TYR A 100 -8.38 -9.75 8.29
C TYR A 100 -6.97 -10.25 8.60
N THR A 101 -6.49 -11.13 7.73
CA THR A 101 -5.17 -11.72 7.81
C THR A 101 -4.65 -11.97 6.41
N GLY A 102 -3.35 -12.17 6.29
CA GLY A 102 -2.75 -12.57 5.03
C GLY A 102 -1.34 -13.08 5.22
N ALA A 103 -0.82 -13.69 4.16
CA ALA A 103 0.56 -14.11 4.09
C ALA A 103 1.07 -13.92 2.67
N THR A 104 2.32 -13.49 2.55
CA THR A 104 3.02 -13.38 1.27
C THR A 104 4.36 -14.08 1.38
N ALA A 105 4.66 -14.94 0.42
CA ALA A 105 5.90 -15.68 0.35
C ALA A 105 6.57 -15.47 -1.01
N SER A 106 7.89 -15.38 -1.01
CA SER A 106 8.73 -15.35 -2.20
C SER A 106 10.10 -15.96 -1.87
N LYS A 107 11.00 -16.09 -2.84
CA LYS A 107 12.34 -16.63 -2.62
C LYS A 107 13.11 -15.75 -1.63
N GLY A 108 13.34 -16.27 -0.42
CA GLY A 108 14.03 -15.54 0.64
C GLY A 108 13.16 -14.50 1.36
N TYR A 109 11.84 -14.48 1.16
CA TYR A 109 10.93 -13.54 1.81
C TYR A 109 9.67 -14.24 2.33
N LEU A 110 9.27 -13.93 3.55
CA LEU A 110 8.00 -14.37 4.12
C LEU A 110 7.42 -13.25 4.98
N SER A 111 6.16 -12.91 4.76
CA SER A 111 5.41 -12.01 5.62
C SER A 111 4.06 -12.59 6.04
N ALA A 112 3.60 -12.18 7.21
CA ALA A 112 2.29 -12.48 7.76
C ALA A 112 1.65 -11.19 8.27
N LEU A 113 0.38 -11.01 7.94
CA LEU A 113 -0.45 -9.87 8.29
C LEU A 113 -1.56 -10.34 9.22
N LEU A 114 -1.81 -9.55 10.26
CA LEU A 114 -3.00 -9.67 11.10
C LEU A 114 -3.53 -8.27 11.37
N GLY A 115 -4.83 -8.07 11.16
CA GLY A 115 -5.45 -6.78 11.37
C GLY A 115 -6.95 -6.86 11.58
N GLY A 116 -7.50 -5.70 11.91
CA GLY A 116 -8.92 -5.55 12.10
C GLY A 116 -9.37 -4.14 11.77
N ALA A 117 -10.65 -4.02 11.52
CA ALA A 117 -11.34 -2.77 11.31
C ALA A 117 -12.58 -2.73 12.20
N MET A 118 -12.84 -1.57 12.79
CA MET A 118 -14.02 -1.32 13.61
C MET A 118 -14.78 -0.09 13.13
N ASN A 119 -16.10 -0.19 13.10
CA ASN A 119 -16.98 0.94 12.85
C ASN A 119 -17.28 1.65 14.17
N THR A 120 -16.93 2.93 14.26
CA THR A 120 -17.20 3.78 15.43
C THR A 120 -18.16 4.90 15.07
N PHE A 121 -18.65 5.64 16.07
CA PHE A 121 -19.57 6.76 15.85
C PHE A 121 -18.95 7.93 15.03
N ILE A 122 -17.62 8.05 15.03
CA ILE A 122 -16.89 9.06 14.24
C ILE A 122 -16.42 8.55 12.88
N GLY A 123 -16.51 7.25 12.61
CA GLY A 123 -16.05 6.62 11.37
C GLY A 123 -15.38 5.27 11.59
N ALA A 124 -14.83 4.70 10.52
CA ALA A 124 -14.17 3.40 10.54
C ALA A 124 -12.69 3.54 10.92
N LEU A 125 -12.25 2.83 11.95
CA LEU A 125 -10.86 2.74 12.38
C LEU A 125 -10.30 1.37 12.00
N SER A 126 -9.08 1.32 11.45
CA SER A 126 -8.35 0.07 11.18
C SER A 126 -7.02 0.05 11.90
N LEU A 127 -6.62 -1.12 12.37
CA LEU A 127 -5.29 -1.39 12.88
C LEU A 127 -4.79 -2.72 12.34
N ASP A 128 -3.56 -2.73 11.84
CA ASP A 128 -2.90 -3.94 11.39
C ASP A 128 -1.42 -3.99 11.74
N VAL A 129 -0.93 -5.22 11.86
CA VAL A 129 0.48 -5.55 12.05
C VAL A 129 0.92 -6.53 10.97
N THR A 130 2.03 -6.22 10.32
CA THR A 130 2.72 -7.10 9.37
C THR A 130 4.08 -7.50 9.94
N GLN A 131 4.28 -8.78 10.18
CA GLN A 131 5.61 -9.33 10.46
C GLN A 131 6.24 -9.78 9.14
N ALA A 132 7.47 -9.36 8.88
CA ALA A 132 8.26 -9.83 7.72
C ALA A 132 9.59 -10.45 8.18
N LYS A 133 10.02 -11.49 7.48
CA LYS A 133 11.34 -12.09 7.57
C LYS A 133 11.94 -12.16 6.17
N THR A 134 13.14 -11.62 6.03
CA THR A 134 13.83 -11.49 4.75
C THR A 134 15.24 -12.06 4.87
N ARG A 135 15.63 -12.91 3.93
CA ARG A 135 16.98 -13.45 3.77
C ARG A 135 17.53 -12.98 2.44
N LEU A 136 18.44 -12.01 2.51
CA LEU A 136 19.16 -11.51 1.35
C LEU A 136 20.47 -12.30 1.17
N PRO A 137 20.86 -12.66 -0.06
CA PRO A 137 22.16 -13.28 -0.32
C PRO A 137 23.31 -12.43 0.27
N GLY A 138 24.24 -13.07 0.98
CA GLY A 138 25.41 -12.38 1.56
C GLY A 138 25.12 -11.48 2.77
N GLN A 139 23.89 -11.41 3.28
CA GLN A 139 23.55 -10.65 4.49
C GLN A 139 22.93 -11.53 5.57
N HIS A 140 22.97 -11.04 6.81
CA HIS A 140 22.24 -11.67 7.90
C HIS A 140 20.72 -11.57 7.69
N PRO A 141 19.95 -12.60 8.09
CA PRO A 141 18.50 -12.55 8.05
C PRO A 141 17.97 -11.31 8.77
N ARG A 142 17.09 -10.57 8.10
CA ARG A 142 16.37 -9.43 8.68
C ARG A 142 14.98 -9.86 9.10
N SER A 143 14.51 -9.31 10.20
CA SER A 143 13.17 -9.55 10.73
C SER A 143 12.65 -8.25 11.28
N GLY A 144 11.42 -7.89 10.95
CA GLY A 144 10.82 -6.65 11.42
C GLY A 144 9.31 -6.65 11.32
N GLN A 145 8.73 -5.63 11.92
CA GLN A 145 7.30 -5.42 12.02
C GLN A 145 6.92 -4.07 11.44
N SER A 146 5.75 -4.02 10.81
CA SER A 146 5.10 -2.78 10.37
C SER A 146 3.74 -2.70 11.02
N TYR A 147 3.45 -1.58 11.66
CA TYR A 147 2.20 -1.27 12.30
C TYR A 147 1.52 -0.16 11.52
N ARG A 148 0.22 -0.32 11.26
CA ARG A 148 -0.55 0.65 10.48
C ARG A 148 -1.86 0.95 11.19
N ILE A 149 -2.19 2.24 11.22
CA ILE A 149 -3.45 2.76 11.72
C ILE A 149 -4.11 3.56 10.59
N GLY A 150 -5.39 3.30 10.35
CA GLY A 150 -6.18 3.98 9.33
C GLY A 150 -7.51 4.45 9.89
N PHE A 151 -8.00 5.57 9.38
CA PHE A 151 -9.29 6.13 9.71
C PHE A 151 -10.01 6.53 8.42
N SER A 152 -11.29 6.21 8.28
CA SER A 152 -12.10 6.65 7.16
C SER A 152 -13.52 6.97 7.58
N GLN A 153 -14.04 8.11 7.12
CA GLN A 153 -15.40 8.56 7.35
C GLN A 153 -16.02 9.03 6.03
N MET A 154 -17.29 8.69 5.83
CA MET A 154 -18.06 9.17 4.68
C MET A 154 -19.25 9.97 5.21
N TYR A 155 -19.42 11.19 4.70
CA TYR A 155 -20.58 12.06 4.95
C TYR A 155 -21.49 12.02 3.73
N PRO A 156 -22.58 11.22 3.74
CA PRO A 156 -23.44 11.06 2.57
C PRO A 156 -24.14 12.35 2.16
N GLU A 157 -24.49 13.19 3.13
CA GLU A 157 -25.22 14.45 2.91
C GLU A 157 -24.43 15.45 2.04
N THR A 158 -23.13 15.53 2.26
CA THR A 158 -22.22 16.41 1.51
C THR A 158 -21.42 15.66 0.43
N GLN A 159 -21.68 14.36 0.27
CA GLN A 159 -20.89 13.43 -0.56
C GLN A 159 -19.38 13.51 -0.29
N THR A 160 -18.98 13.90 0.92
CA THR A 160 -17.58 14.07 1.29
C THR A 160 -17.05 12.76 1.87
N SER A 161 -15.97 12.23 1.27
CA SER A 161 -15.23 11.11 1.84
C SER A 161 -13.92 11.61 2.44
N PHE A 162 -13.65 11.23 3.68
CA PHE A 162 -12.44 11.56 4.39
C PHE A 162 -11.74 10.26 4.75
N SER A 163 -10.61 9.96 4.12
CA SER A 163 -9.80 8.77 4.42
C SER A 163 -8.37 9.18 4.71
N VAL A 164 -7.89 8.82 5.89
CA VAL A 164 -6.54 9.13 6.35
C VAL A 164 -5.88 7.83 6.82
N ALA A 165 -4.81 7.44 6.13
CA ALA A 165 -3.86 6.48 6.67
C ALA A 165 -3.03 7.25 7.72
N ALA A 166 -3.54 7.26 8.95
CA ALA A 166 -3.08 8.16 10.00
C ALA A 166 -1.62 7.93 10.36
N TYR A 167 -1.15 6.68 10.34
CA TYR A 167 0.21 6.38 10.76
C TYR A 167 0.66 5.00 10.28
N ARG A 168 1.88 4.92 9.71
CA ARG A 168 2.59 3.67 9.48
C ARG A 168 3.96 3.75 10.13
N TYR A 169 4.22 2.85 11.07
CA TYR A 169 5.52 2.71 11.73
C TYR A 169 6.12 1.36 11.39
N SER A 170 7.37 1.35 10.92
CA SER A 170 8.07 0.12 10.59
C SER A 170 9.40 0.09 11.34
N THR A 171 9.70 -1.04 11.98
CA THR A 171 11.00 -1.27 12.62
C THR A 171 12.12 -1.33 11.58
N ASP A 172 13.35 -1.02 11.94
CA ASP A 172 14.52 -1.01 11.03
C ASP A 172 14.73 -2.33 10.26
N GLY A 173 14.32 -3.47 10.83
CA GLY A 173 14.43 -4.78 10.20
C GLY A 173 13.29 -5.14 9.22
N PHE A 174 12.27 -4.28 9.09
CA PHE A 174 11.11 -4.54 8.26
C PHE A 174 11.40 -4.18 6.80
N LEU A 175 11.02 -5.08 5.89
CA LEU A 175 11.07 -4.84 4.45
C LEU A 175 9.75 -5.27 3.82
N SER A 176 9.22 -4.46 2.90
CA SER A 176 8.17 -4.93 2.00
C SER A 176 8.75 -5.93 0.98
N LEU A 177 7.91 -6.69 0.30
CA LEU A 177 8.37 -7.59 -0.77
C LEU A 177 9.13 -6.81 -1.86
N ASN A 178 8.62 -5.64 -2.25
CA ASN A 178 9.29 -4.80 -3.25
C ASN A 178 10.68 -4.36 -2.77
N ASP A 179 10.80 -3.89 -1.52
CA ASP A 179 12.10 -3.46 -0.97
C ASP A 179 13.07 -4.64 -0.87
N ALA A 180 12.59 -5.80 -0.43
CA ALA A 180 13.39 -7.01 -0.33
C ALA A 180 13.94 -7.44 -1.70
N VAL A 181 13.09 -7.40 -2.73
CA VAL A 181 13.47 -7.75 -4.10
C VAL A 181 14.45 -6.73 -4.69
N GLN A 182 14.26 -5.44 -4.42
CA GLN A 182 15.18 -4.38 -4.85
C GLN A 182 16.53 -4.45 -4.13
N LEU A 183 16.56 -4.76 -2.82
CA LEU A 183 17.79 -4.93 -2.04
C LEU A 183 18.53 -6.21 -2.40
N ALA A 184 17.83 -7.29 -2.77
CA ALA A 184 18.46 -8.50 -3.25
C ALA A 184 19.27 -8.26 -4.55
N ARG A 185 18.90 -7.26 -5.36
CA ARG A 185 19.65 -6.82 -6.54
C ARG A 185 21.01 -6.20 -6.18
N SER A 186 21.05 -5.34 -5.17
CA SER A 186 22.28 -4.58 -4.84
C SER A 186 23.38 -5.43 -4.20
N GLY A 187 23.03 -6.60 -3.65
CA GLY A 187 24.01 -7.56 -3.10
C GLY A 187 24.68 -8.47 -4.15
N THR A 188 24.28 -8.40 -5.42
CA THR A 188 24.83 -9.22 -6.53
C THR A 188 25.71 -8.43 -7.51
N ALA A 189 26.09 -7.20 -7.16
CA ALA A 189 26.99 -6.36 -7.94
C ALA A 189 28.45 -6.46 -7.46
#